data_AF-A0A437KBH4-F1
#
_entry.id   AF-A0A437KBH4-F1
#
_cell.length_a   1.000
_cell.length_b   1.000
_cell.length_c   1.000
_cell.angle_alpha   90.00
_cell.angle_beta   90.00
_cell.angle_gamma   90.00
#
_symmetry.space_group_name_H-M   'P 1'
#
loop_
_entity.id
_entity.type
_entity.pdbx_description
1 polymer ?
#
loop_
_entity_poly.entity_id
_entity_poly.type
_entity_poly.pdbx_seq_one_letter_code
_entity_poly.pdbx_strand_id
1 'polypeptide(L)' 'MNSELVRFLRTSNNLSKSQFARKLNVSHSLISRIEGGDRRVTKRLEILIMAEFDLDEDRLTFIKMLINQIKN' A
#
# COMPACT_ATOMS: atom_id res chain seq x y z
N MET A 1 8.34 -2.22 -0.56
CA MET A 1 7.13 -1.42 -0.83
C MET A 1 7.33 0.02 -0.35
N ASN A 2 6.74 1.03 -1.02
CA ASN A 2 6.84 2.45 -0.65
C ASN A 2 5.45 3.06 -0.36
N SER A 3 5.42 4.28 0.19
CA SER A 3 4.17 4.98 0.58
C SER A 3 3.22 5.22 -0.59
N GLU A 4 3.76 5.47 -1.76
CA GLU A 4 3.01 5.64 -3.00
C GLU A 4 2.26 4.38 -3.41
N LEU A 5 2.95 3.24 -3.43
CA LEU A 5 2.35 1.95 -3.77
C LEU A 5 1.23 1.59 -2.78
N VAL A 6 1.43 1.88 -1.49
CA VAL A 6 0.38 1.70 -0.47
C VAL A 6 -0.84 2.56 -0.80
N ARG A 7 -0.63 3.84 -1.13
CA ARG A 7 -1.71 4.75 -1.50
C ARG A 7 -2.43 4.26 -2.76
N PHE A 8 -1.69 3.83 -3.78
CA PHE A 8 -2.23 3.30 -5.04
C PHE A 8 -3.10 2.07 -4.80
N LEU A 9 -2.62 1.09 -4.02
CA LEU A 9 -3.39 -0.11 -3.68
C LEU A 9 -4.68 0.27 -2.94
N ARG A 10 -4.62 1.22 -2.01
CA ARG A 10 -5.80 1.70 -1.30
C ARG A 10 -6.81 2.36 -2.25
N THR A 11 -6.37 3.31 -3.07
CA THR A 11 -7.27 4.10 -3.93
C THR A 11 -7.83 3.28 -5.10
N SER A 12 -7.04 2.37 -5.67
CA SER A 12 -7.49 1.45 -6.73
C SER A 12 -8.58 0.50 -6.25
N ASN A 13 -8.57 0.13 -4.97
CA ASN A 13 -9.63 -0.65 -4.32
C ASN A 13 -10.78 0.20 -3.77
N ASN A 14 -10.78 1.51 -4.04
CA ASN A 14 -11.78 2.47 -3.57
C ASN A 14 -11.97 2.47 -2.04
N LEU A 15 -10.89 2.28 -1.30
CA LEU A 15 -10.91 2.21 0.17
C LEU A 15 -10.52 3.54 0.81
N SER A 16 -11.24 3.93 1.87
CA SER A 16 -10.75 4.94 2.81
C SER A 16 -9.55 4.43 3.59
N LYS A 17 -8.74 5.34 4.15
CA LYS A 17 -7.60 4.96 5.02
C LYS A 17 -8.03 4.08 6.20
N SER A 18 -9.23 4.32 6.74
CA SER A 18 -9.79 3.55 7.86
C SER A 18 -10.19 2.14 7.44
N GLN A 19 -10.83 1.97 6.28
CA GLN A 19 -11.19 0.65 5.76
C GLN A 19 -9.94 -0.17 5.41
N PHE A 20 -8.95 0.48 4.79
CA PHE A 20 -7.67 -0.15 4.47
C PHE A 20 -6.93 -0.60 5.73
N ALA A 21 -6.87 0.25 6.75
CA ALA A 21 -6.26 -0.10 8.03
C ALA A 21 -6.98 -1.27 8.71
N ARG A 22 -8.32 -1.31 8.68
CA ARG A 22 -9.12 -2.41 9.22
C ARG A 22 -8.84 -3.73 8.51
N LYS A 23 -8.75 -3.74 7.18
CA LYS A 23 -8.40 -4.94 6.38
C LYS A 23 -7.05 -5.52 6.79
N LEU A 24 -6.06 -4.65 6.99
CA LEU A 24 -4.71 -5.05 7.39
C LEU A 24 -4.54 -5.30 8.90
N ASN A 25 -5.62 -5.17 9.69
CA ASN A 25 -5.60 -5.20 11.15
C ASN A 25 -4.53 -4.27 11.77
N VAL A 26 -4.45 -3.04 11.27
CA VAL A 26 -3.56 -1.99 11.79
C VAL A 26 -4.34 -0.71 12.12
N SER A 27 -3.68 0.24 12.79
CA SER A 27 -4.31 1.51 13.11
C SER A 27 -4.40 2.44 11.88
N HIS A 28 -5.49 3.20 11.80
CA HIS A 28 -5.65 4.27 10.81
C HIS A 28 -4.45 5.24 10.82
N SER A 29 -3.97 5.61 12.01
CA SER A 29 -2.84 6.53 12.20
C SER A 29 -1.52 5.98 11.65
N LEU A 30 -1.36 4.65 11.55
CA LEU A 30 -0.20 4.06 10.89
C LEU A 30 -0.26 4.30 9.38
N ILE A 31 -1.39 3.96 8.75
CA ILE A 31 -1.60 4.16 7.31
C ILE A 31 -1.47 5.63 6.93
N SER A 32 -2.05 6.54 7.72
CA SER A 32 -1.96 7.97 7.44
C SER A 32 -0.53 8.50 7.49
N ARG A 33 0.28 8.09 8.47
CA ARG A 33 1.70 8.49 8.57
C ARG A 33 2.55 7.90 7.45
N ILE A 34 2.23 6.69 7.01
CA ILE A 34 2.93 6.06 5.89
C ILE A 34 2.61 6.79 4.59
N GLU A 35 1.34 6.99 4.28
CA GLU A 35 0.94 7.73 3.08
C GLU A 35 1.36 9.19 3.11
N GLY A 36 1.54 9.78 4.31
CA GLY A 36 2.04 11.15 4.50
C GLY A 36 3.56 11.28 4.35
N GLY A 37 4.30 10.17 4.35
CA GLY A 37 5.77 10.16 4.26
C GLY A 37 6.49 10.22 5.61
N ASP A 38 5.77 10.46 6.71
CA ASP A 38 6.33 10.50 8.07
C ASP A 38 6.89 9.15 8.54
N ARG A 39 6.42 8.05 7.92
CA ARG A 39 6.86 6.70 8.28
C ARG A 39 7.09 5.83 7.04
N ARG A 40 8.15 5.04 7.07
CA ARG A 40 8.41 4.00 6.04
C ARG A 40 7.53 2.79 6.25
N VAL A 41 7.22 2.08 5.16
CA VAL A 41 6.56 0.78 5.19
C VAL A 41 7.53 -0.24 5.80
N THR A 42 7.12 -0.91 6.86
CA THR A 42 7.92 -1.99 7.46
C THR A 42 7.70 -3.29 6.69
N LYS A 43 8.67 -4.22 6.75
CA LYS A 43 8.52 -5.53 6.08
C LYS A 43 7.28 -6.30 6.58
N ARG A 44 6.94 -6.17 7.86
CA ARG A 44 5.70 -6.75 8.41
C ARG A 44 4.44 -6.20 7.74
N LEU A 45 4.35 -4.88 7.58
CA LEU A 45 3.20 -4.28 6.91
C LEU A 45 3.16 -4.64 5.43
N GLU A 46 4.31 -4.70 4.78
CA GLU A 46 4.42 -5.17 3.39
C GLU A 46 3.87 -6.59 3.24
N ILE A 47 4.24 -7.53 4.11
CA ILE A 47 3.72 -8.90 4.10
C ILE A 47 2.20 -8.93 4.31
N LEU A 48 1.67 -8.12 5.24
CA LEU A 48 0.22 -8.03 5.46
C LEU A 48 -0.52 -7.52 4.23
N ILE A 49 0.03 -6.51 3.55
CA ILE A 49 -0.56 -5.96 2.33
C ILE A 49 -0.50 -7.00 1.20
N MET A 50 0.63 -7.67 1.04
CA MET A 50 0.78 -8.72 0.01
C MET A 50 -0.22 -9.85 0.23
N ALA A 51 -0.41 -10.29 1.47
CA ALA A 51 -1.38 -11.33 1.80
C ALA A 51 -2.84 -10.88 1.59
N GLU A 52 -3.23 -9.68 2.04
CA GLU A 52 -4.61 -9.20 1.96
C GLU A 52 -5.06 -8.91 0.52
N PHE A 53 -4.13 -8.54 -0.36
CA PHE A 53 -4.41 -8.17 -1.76
C PHE A 53 -3.92 -9.21 -2.77
N ASP A 54 -3.57 -10.42 -2.31
CA ASP A 54 -3.08 -11.52 -3.17
C ASP A 54 -1.96 -11.07 -4.12
N LEU A 55 -0.94 -10.40 -3.58
CA LEU A 55 0.20 -9.90 -4.34
C LEU A 55 1.40 -10.80 -4.16
N ASP A 56 1.95 -11.30 -5.26
CA ASP A 56 3.29 -11.85 -5.35
C ASP A 56 4.30 -10.78 -5.82
N GLU A 57 5.58 -11.15 -5.90
CA GLU A 57 6.65 -10.24 -6.32
C GLU A 57 6.49 -9.77 -7.77
N ASP A 58 5.92 -10.60 -8.65
CA ASP A 58 5.71 -10.29 -10.06
C ASP A 58 4.61 -9.22 -10.22
N ARG A 59 3.45 -9.42 -9.58
CA ARG A 59 2.37 -8.43 -9.51
C ARG A 59 2.85 -7.13 -8.89
N LEU A 60 3.64 -7.21 -7.81
CA LEU A 60 4.21 -6.04 -7.14
C LEU A 60 5.13 -5.25 -8.09
N THR A 61 5.93 -5.94 -8.88
CA THR A 61 6.84 -5.33 -9.86
C THR A 61 6.06 -4.68 -11.00
N PHE A 62 5.05 -5.37 -11.53
CA PHE A 62 4.18 -4.84 -12.57
C PHE A 62 3.47 -3.55 -12.14
N ILE A 63 2.90 -3.51 -10.93
CA ILE A 63 2.23 -2.31 -10.40
C ILE A 63 3.23 -1.14 -10.26
N LYS A 64 4.46 -1.39 -9.82
CA LYS A 64 5.49 -0.35 -9.74
C LYS A 64 5.81 0.23 -11.13
N MET A 65 5.89 -0.61 -12.16
CA MET A 65 6.11 -0.17 -13.53
C MET A 65 4.97 0.72 -14.03
N LEU A 66 3.71 0.33 -13.77
CA LEU A 66 2.54 1.14 -14.13
C LEU A 66 2.54 2.51 -13.46
N ILE A 67 2.84 2.56 -12.15
CA ILE A 67 2.92 3.84 -11.41
C ILE A 67 3.99 4.76 -12.03
N ASN A 68 5.13 4.20 -12.43
CA ASN A 68 6.20 4.97 -13.06
C ASN A 68 5.83 5.47 -14.46
N GLN A 69 5.04 4.70 -15.23
CA GLN A 69 4.57 5.11 -16.55
C GLN A 69 3.52 6.24 -16.49
N ILE A 70 2.65 6.25 -15.49
CA ILE A 70 1.64 7.32 -15.31
C ILE A 70 2.29 8.67 -14.96
N LYS A 71 3.50 8.64 -14.39
CA LYS A 71 4.24 9.83 -13.96
C LYS A 71 5.10 10.47 -15.04
N ASN A 72 5.46 9.72 -16.07
CA ASN A 72 6.23 10.20 -17.21
C ASN A 72 5.29 10.65 -18.32
#